data_AF-A0A2D5WAF2-F1
#
_entry.id   AF-A0A2D5WAF2-F1
#
_cell.length_a   1.000
_cell.length_b   1.000
_cell.length_c   1.000
_cell.angle_alpha   90.00
_cell.angle_beta   90.00
_cell.angle_gamma   90.00
#
_symmetry.space_group_name_H-M   'P 1'
#
loop_
_entity.id
_entity.type
_entity.pdbx_description
1 polymer ?
#
loop_
_entity_poly.entity_id
_entity_poly.type
_entity_poly.pdbx_seq_one_letter_code
_entity_poly.pdbx_strand_id
1 'polypeptide(L)'
;MDTAKPNTTSQAGFSLLEMVIASTLLTFILMASFALIERNGHLSVSTLGIAAAEQNAQSMLYRLERELADARGANPLAAVTTDLQEGDTTALQVDSSLGFPPFGTLLLERDTDDRERISYNSLGASLLSFTGLERAVACTDDEFHARGSALLWDGLAEPIELQQSPPANLFDGRVREADGIYFFRGNGSGFSYRVPIDPSGGTDFLDGDSIRWGAEVRGVPLTSGWQALVFSPRSSLSEVDLREDVNQDGDRLDVFDVGQIRRLAWDTADPGAPIEDRGLGPAVILQERCAWGSDLDGDGFEDPLFYWDTERRMLHIRLVIIGHARADIPVVRRVEASVFLRNEAEDT
;
A
#
# COMPACT_ATOMS: atom_id res chain seq x y z
N MET A 1 -26.73 2.38 98.12
CA MET A 1 -25.59 1.46 97.94
C MET A 1 -25.97 0.52 96.81
N ASP A 2 -25.11 0.48 95.80
CA ASP A 2 -25.10 -0.26 94.53
C ASP A 2 -26.01 -1.50 94.42
N THR A 3 -26.60 -1.78 93.25
CA THR A 3 -25.82 -2.29 92.12
C THR A 3 -26.43 -2.02 90.74
N ALA A 4 -25.54 -1.58 89.84
CA ALA A 4 -25.74 -1.36 88.42
C ALA A 4 -26.12 -2.63 87.66
N LYS A 5 -27.02 -2.50 86.67
CA LYS A 5 -27.21 -3.50 85.61
C LYS A 5 -26.04 -3.40 84.62
N PRO A 6 -25.28 -4.48 84.37
CA PRO A 6 -24.30 -4.50 83.30
C PRO A 6 -25.02 -4.61 81.95
N ASN A 7 -24.79 -3.63 81.07
CA ASN A 7 -25.01 -3.78 79.64
C ASN A 7 -24.01 -4.81 79.11
N THR A 8 -24.43 -6.06 78.95
CA THR A 8 -23.71 -7.02 78.13
C THR A 8 -23.98 -6.69 76.67
N THR A 9 -23.19 -5.79 76.11
CA THR A 9 -22.91 -5.80 74.67
C THR A 9 -22.28 -7.15 74.35
N SER A 10 -23.10 -8.09 73.89
CA SER A 10 -22.64 -9.29 73.20
C SER A 10 -21.82 -8.81 71.99
N GLN A 11 -20.51 -8.81 72.13
CA GLN A 11 -19.64 -8.89 70.96
C GLN A 11 -19.85 -10.29 70.41
N ALA A 12 -20.73 -10.41 69.41
CA ALA A 12 -20.89 -11.61 68.63
C ALA A 12 -19.57 -11.85 67.89
N GLY A 13 -18.74 -12.75 68.42
CA GLY A 13 -17.56 -13.23 67.72
C GLY A 13 -17.98 -14.07 66.53
N PHE A 14 -17.43 -13.79 65.36
CA PHE A 14 -17.64 -14.60 64.17
C PHE A 14 -17.16 -16.03 64.40
N SER A 15 -17.96 -17.01 63.99
CA SER A 15 -17.53 -18.40 63.99
C SER A 15 -16.45 -18.62 62.93
N LEU A 16 -15.56 -19.59 63.18
CA LEU A 16 -14.49 -19.94 62.24
C LEU A 16 -15.05 -20.35 60.86
N LEU A 17 -16.22 -20.98 60.83
CA LEU A 17 -16.95 -21.33 59.61
C LEU A 17 -17.39 -20.09 58.82
N GLU A 18 -17.96 -19.08 59.48
CA GLU A 18 -18.36 -17.82 58.82
C GLU A 18 -17.15 -17.07 58.25
N MET A 19 -16.01 -17.09 58.94
CA MET A 19 -14.78 -16.47 58.45
C MET A 19 -14.25 -17.18 57.19
N VAL A 20 -14.32 -18.52 57.13
CA VAL A 20 -13.90 -19.29 55.95
C VAL A 20 -14.84 -19.04 54.77
N ILE A 21 -16.16 -19.02 54.99
CA ILE A 21 -17.14 -18.74 53.93
C ILE A 21 -16.98 -17.31 53.41
N ALA A 22 -16.79 -16.32 54.28
CA ALA A 22 -16.57 -14.94 53.87
C ALA A 22 -15.26 -14.79 53.07
N SER A 23 -14.19 -15.47 53.48
CA SER A 23 -12.90 -15.44 52.78
C SER A 23 -12.97 -16.08 51.39
N THR A 24 -13.65 -17.22 51.24
CA THR A 24 -13.81 -17.88 49.94
C THR A 24 -14.67 -17.05 49.00
N LEU A 25 -15.79 -16.50 49.48
CA LEU A 25 -16.63 -15.59 48.70
C LEU A 25 -15.86 -14.35 48.24
N LEU A 26 -15.10 -13.72 49.14
CA LEU A 26 -14.27 -12.57 48.80
C LEU A 26 -13.23 -12.94 47.73
N THR A 27 -12.59 -14.11 47.86
CA THR A 27 -11.60 -14.59 46.87
C THR A 27 -12.25 -14.81 45.50
N PHE A 28 -13.44 -15.42 45.46
CA PHE A 28 -14.19 -15.59 44.20
C PHE A 28 -14.58 -14.25 43.58
N ILE A 29 -15.07 -13.30 44.39
CA ILE A 29 -15.44 -11.96 43.91
C ILE A 29 -14.20 -11.22 43.39
N LEU A 30 -13.07 -11.29 44.08
CA LEU A 30 -11.81 -10.67 43.65
C LEU A 30 -11.29 -11.30 42.36
N MET A 31 -11.29 -12.63 42.23
CA MET A 31 -10.88 -13.31 40.99
C MET A 31 -11.81 -12.97 39.82
N ALA A 32 -13.13 -12.98 40.03
CA ALA A 32 -14.09 -12.60 38.99
C ALA A 32 -13.93 -11.13 38.57
N SER A 33 -13.69 -10.24 39.53
CA SER A 33 -13.43 -8.82 39.26
C SER A 33 -12.12 -8.62 38.51
N PHE A 34 -11.06 -9.34 38.89
CA PHE A 34 -9.78 -9.29 38.20
C PHE A 34 -9.89 -9.79 36.76
N ALA A 35 -10.54 -10.94 36.54
CA ALA A 35 -10.79 -11.49 35.21
C ALA A 35 -11.62 -10.54 34.32
N LEU A 36 -12.60 -9.84 34.91
CA LEU A 36 -13.39 -8.83 34.19
C LEU A 36 -12.56 -7.58 33.83
N ILE A 37 -11.73 -7.10 34.76
CA ILE A 37 -10.84 -5.95 34.53
C ILE A 37 -9.81 -6.29 33.45
N GLU A 38 -9.21 -7.47 33.51
CA GLU A 38 -8.25 -7.96 32.52
C GLU A 38 -8.91 -8.06 31.14
N ARG A 39 -10.09 -8.69 31.05
CA ARG A 39 -10.87 -8.77 29.80
C ARG A 39 -11.23 -7.38 29.24
N ASN A 40 -11.67 -6.45 30.09
CA ASN A 40 -12.03 -5.10 29.65
C ASN A 40 -10.80 -4.27 29.24
N GLY A 41 -9.69 -4.41 29.95
CA GLY A 41 -8.41 -3.81 29.57
C GLY A 41 -7.95 -4.33 28.21
N HIS A 42 -8.07 -5.62 27.95
CA HIS A 42 -7.75 -6.23 26.66
C HIS A 42 -8.61 -5.70 25.50
N LEU A 43 -9.93 -5.63 25.70
CA LEU A 43 -10.83 -5.06 24.69
C LEU A 43 -10.49 -3.59 24.41
N SER A 44 -10.20 -2.82 25.47
CA SER A 44 -9.87 -1.39 25.33
C SER A 44 -8.58 -1.16 24.54
N VAL A 45 -7.50 -1.89 24.84
CA VAL A 45 -6.23 -1.79 24.09
C VAL A 45 -6.43 -2.21 22.64
N SER A 46 -7.20 -3.27 22.41
CA SER A 46 -7.48 -3.75 21.06
C SER A 46 -8.24 -2.73 20.22
N THR A 47 -9.31 -2.16 20.77
CA THR A 47 -10.08 -1.12 20.10
C THR A 47 -9.23 0.13 19.84
N LEU A 48 -8.36 0.52 20.78
CA LEU A 48 -7.48 1.68 20.60
C LEU A 48 -6.45 1.49 19.49
N GLY A 49 -5.82 0.31 19.39
CA GLY A 49 -4.83 0.04 18.35
C GLY A 49 -5.44 0.02 16.94
N ILE A 50 -6.63 -0.57 16.80
CA ILE A 50 -7.40 -0.57 15.55
C ILE A 50 -7.81 0.85 15.18
N ALA A 51 -8.41 1.59 16.12
CA ALA A 51 -8.86 2.96 15.88
C ALA A 51 -7.69 3.89 15.49
N ALA A 52 -6.51 3.69 16.10
CA ALA A 52 -5.31 4.43 15.74
C ALA A 52 -4.83 4.11 14.31
N ALA A 53 -4.86 2.83 13.91
CA ALA A 53 -4.50 2.43 12.55
C ALA A 53 -5.49 3.01 11.52
N GLU A 54 -6.79 2.93 11.78
CA GLU A 54 -7.84 3.53 10.93
C GLU A 54 -7.69 5.05 10.82
N GLN A 55 -7.45 5.74 11.94
CA GLN A 55 -7.22 7.19 11.94
C GLN A 55 -5.97 7.56 11.12
N ASN A 56 -4.91 6.77 11.22
CA ASN A 56 -3.69 6.96 10.42
C ASN A 56 -3.96 6.76 8.93
N ALA A 57 -4.73 5.73 8.56
CA ALA A 57 -5.12 5.47 7.18
C ALA A 57 -6.01 6.60 6.62
N GLN A 58 -7.02 7.05 7.35
CA GLN A 58 -7.87 8.18 6.97
C GLN A 58 -7.06 9.47 6.77
N SER A 59 -6.12 9.75 7.67
CA SER A 59 -5.22 10.91 7.55
C SER A 59 -4.34 10.83 6.29
N MET A 60 -3.86 9.63 5.95
CA MET A 60 -3.10 9.40 4.72
C MET A 60 -3.98 9.56 3.48
N LEU A 61 -5.19 8.99 3.47
CA LEU A 61 -6.15 9.11 2.37
C LEU A 61 -6.54 10.57 2.11
N TYR A 62 -6.76 11.37 3.16
CA TYR A 62 -7.03 12.81 3.01
C TYR A 62 -5.86 13.56 2.38
N ARG A 63 -4.61 13.18 2.70
CA ARG A 63 -3.42 13.77 2.07
C ARG A 63 -3.30 13.36 0.60
N LEU A 64 -3.57 12.10 0.30
CA LEU A 64 -3.59 11.57 -1.06
C LEU A 64 -4.66 12.28 -1.90
N GLU A 65 -5.88 12.40 -1.40
CA GLU A 65 -6.97 13.14 -2.06
C GLU A 65 -6.56 14.58 -2.36
N ARG A 66 -5.94 15.27 -1.39
CA ARG A 66 -5.47 16.65 -1.60
C ARG A 66 -4.34 16.74 -2.63
N GLU A 67 -3.43 15.78 -2.64
CA GLU A 67 -2.30 15.73 -3.57
C GLU A 67 -2.77 15.43 -5.00
N LEU A 68 -3.77 14.56 -5.13
CA LEU A 68 -4.30 14.09 -6.41
C LEU A 68 -5.45 14.95 -6.96
N ALA A 69 -5.95 15.92 -6.19
CA ALA A 69 -7.16 16.69 -6.53
C ALA A 69 -7.11 17.33 -7.92
N ASP A 70 -5.94 17.84 -8.30
CA ASP A 70 -5.69 18.45 -9.61
C ASP A 70 -4.64 17.65 -10.41
N ALA A 71 -4.37 16.41 -10.03
CA ALA A 71 -3.42 15.56 -10.73
C ALA A 71 -3.97 15.14 -12.10
N ARG A 72 -3.02 14.95 -13.02
CA ARG A 72 -3.17 14.30 -14.31
C ARG A 72 -2.40 12.98 -14.22
N GLY A 73 -3.12 11.87 -14.19
CA GLY A 73 -2.52 10.54 -14.15
C GLY A 73 -1.76 10.24 -15.44
N ALA A 74 -0.72 9.42 -15.34
CA ALA A 74 0.08 9.00 -16.46
C ALA A 74 0.37 7.49 -16.36
N ASN A 75 0.28 6.80 -17.49
CA ASN A 75 0.72 5.42 -17.60
C ASN A 75 1.97 5.37 -18.48
N PRO A 76 3.17 5.39 -17.89
CA PRO A 76 4.39 5.37 -18.69
C PRO A 76 4.54 4.03 -19.41
N LEU A 77 4.60 4.10 -20.74
CA LEU A 77 4.81 2.97 -21.64
C LEU A 77 6.17 3.10 -22.33
N ALA A 78 6.80 1.96 -22.61
CA ALA A 78 8.03 1.91 -23.38
C ALA A 78 8.13 0.61 -24.16
N ALA A 79 9.08 0.56 -25.09
CA ALA A 79 9.46 -0.66 -25.81
C ALA A 79 10.97 -0.89 -25.71
N VAL A 80 11.34 -2.16 -25.56
CA VAL A 80 12.74 -2.59 -25.54
C VAL A 80 13.38 -2.33 -26.90
N THR A 81 14.50 -1.59 -26.95
CA THR A 81 15.16 -1.21 -28.22
C THR A 81 16.32 -2.13 -28.62
N THR A 82 16.79 -2.96 -27.69
CA THR A 82 17.83 -3.97 -27.91
C THR A 82 17.43 -5.25 -27.19
N ASP A 83 17.64 -6.40 -27.82
CA ASP A 83 17.40 -7.71 -27.18
C ASP A 83 18.01 -7.75 -25.77
N LEU A 84 17.21 -8.17 -24.80
CA LEU A 84 17.63 -8.39 -23.43
C LEU A 84 17.92 -9.89 -23.26
N GLN A 85 19.18 -10.24 -23.04
CA GLN A 85 19.58 -11.63 -22.85
C GLN A 85 19.33 -12.07 -21.40
N GLU A 86 19.15 -13.37 -21.19
CA GLU A 86 19.13 -13.96 -19.85
C GLU A 86 20.40 -13.54 -19.06
N GLY A 87 20.22 -13.10 -17.81
CA GLY A 87 21.30 -12.68 -16.91
C GLY A 87 21.83 -11.26 -17.13
N ASP A 88 21.30 -10.50 -18.10
CA ASP A 88 21.67 -9.11 -18.31
C ASP A 88 21.23 -8.23 -17.13
N THR A 89 22.18 -7.71 -16.36
CA THR A 89 21.93 -6.93 -15.12
C THR A 89 22.40 -5.47 -15.22
N THR A 90 23.04 -5.08 -16.32
CA THR A 90 23.70 -3.76 -16.41
C THR A 90 22.71 -2.66 -16.74
N ALA A 91 22.02 -2.79 -17.88
CA ALA A 91 21.10 -1.78 -18.38
C ALA A 91 20.10 -2.37 -19.38
N LEU A 92 18.87 -1.84 -19.37
CA LEU A 92 17.82 -2.14 -20.34
C LEU A 92 17.64 -0.92 -21.22
N GLN A 93 17.86 -1.05 -22.53
CA GLN A 93 17.68 0.05 -23.49
C GLN A 93 16.23 0.11 -23.97
N VAL A 94 15.67 1.32 -23.98
CA VAL A 94 14.27 1.58 -24.34
C VAL A 94 14.14 2.81 -25.22
N ASP A 95 12.97 2.97 -25.83
CA ASP A 95 12.63 4.14 -26.63
C ASP A 95 12.29 5.37 -25.78
N SER A 96 11.80 5.18 -24.56
CA SER A 96 11.55 6.23 -23.58
C SER A 96 11.51 5.67 -22.16
N SER A 97 12.05 6.40 -21.19
CA SER A 97 11.84 6.18 -19.76
C SER A 97 11.09 7.35 -19.11
N LEU A 98 10.45 8.20 -19.92
CA LEU A 98 9.71 9.37 -19.43
C LEU A 98 8.49 8.91 -18.60
N GLY A 99 8.31 9.51 -17.44
CA GLY A 99 7.20 9.20 -16.53
C GLY A 99 7.38 7.95 -15.66
N PHE A 100 8.37 7.11 -15.93
CA PHE A 100 8.81 6.06 -15.02
C PHE A 100 9.47 6.68 -13.78
N PRO A 101 9.22 6.14 -12.57
CA PRO A 101 9.92 6.61 -11.39
C PRO A 101 11.43 6.39 -11.50
N PRO A 102 12.26 7.06 -10.69
CA PRO A 102 13.72 6.92 -10.77
C PRO A 102 14.24 5.51 -10.46
N PHE A 103 13.45 4.72 -9.73
CA PHE A 103 13.69 3.34 -9.37
C PHE A 103 12.33 2.63 -9.24
N GLY A 104 12.30 1.32 -9.41
CA GLY A 104 11.07 0.55 -9.29
C GLY A 104 11.18 -0.82 -9.96
N THR A 105 10.02 -1.39 -10.26
CA THR A 105 9.88 -2.68 -10.94
C THR A 105 9.19 -2.47 -12.28
N LEU A 106 9.73 -3.10 -13.32
CA LEU A 106 9.20 -3.13 -14.67
C LEU A 106 8.59 -4.50 -14.95
N LEU A 107 7.59 -4.54 -15.84
CA LEU A 107 6.98 -5.76 -16.33
C LEU A 107 7.27 -5.90 -17.83
N LEU A 108 7.94 -7.00 -18.22
CA LEU A 108 8.29 -7.33 -19.61
C LEU A 108 7.46 -8.51 -20.14
N GLU A 109 7.17 -8.38 -21.45
CA GLU A 109 6.63 -9.32 -22.43
C GLU A 109 5.48 -10.25 -22.02
N ARG A 110 4.41 -10.22 -22.81
CA ARG A 110 3.05 -10.63 -22.46
C ARG A 110 2.40 -11.53 -23.51
N ASP A 111 3.18 -12.06 -24.44
CA ASP A 111 2.68 -12.92 -25.53
C ASP A 111 2.99 -14.42 -25.32
N THR A 112 3.88 -14.73 -24.39
CA THR A 112 4.15 -16.08 -23.89
C THR A 112 3.80 -16.15 -22.41
N ASP A 113 3.80 -17.35 -21.81
CA ASP A 113 3.62 -17.51 -20.36
C ASP A 113 4.80 -16.92 -19.54
N ASP A 114 5.79 -16.32 -20.22
CA ASP A 114 7.11 -15.92 -19.71
C ASP A 114 7.11 -14.45 -19.25
N ARG A 115 6.25 -14.12 -18.28
CA ARG A 115 6.20 -12.78 -17.69
C ARG A 115 7.42 -12.59 -16.81
N GLU A 116 8.20 -11.55 -17.07
CA GLU A 116 9.33 -11.21 -16.20
C GLU A 116 9.13 -9.84 -15.52
N ARG A 117 9.43 -9.81 -14.22
CA ARG A 117 9.60 -8.57 -13.47
C ARG A 117 11.08 -8.27 -13.28
N ILE A 118 11.46 -7.04 -13.61
CA ILE A 118 12.84 -6.55 -13.50
C ILE A 118 12.86 -5.33 -12.59
N SER A 119 13.65 -5.36 -11.51
CA SER A 119 13.88 -4.17 -10.69
C SER A 119 15.00 -3.33 -11.30
N TYR A 120 14.93 -2.01 -11.15
CA TYR A 120 15.99 -1.08 -11.54
C TYR A 120 16.17 -0.03 -10.44
N ASN A 121 17.39 0.50 -10.33
CA ASN A 121 17.75 1.45 -9.28
C ASN A 121 17.98 2.88 -9.77
N SER A 122 18.03 3.08 -11.10
CA SER A 122 18.28 4.39 -11.70
C SER A 122 17.79 4.47 -13.15
N LEU A 123 17.47 5.69 -13.58
CA LEU A 123 17.21 6.02 -14.99
C LEU A 123 18.51 6.51 -15.64
N GLY A 124 18.73 6.13 -16.90
CA GLY A 124 19.83 6.64 -17.70
C GLY A 124 19.68 8.13 -18.01
N ALA A 125 20.81 8.84 -18.13
CA ALA A 125 20.84 10.29 -18.33
C ALA A 125 20.11 10.79 -19.59
N SER A 126 19.91 9.93 -20.59
CA SER A 126 19.20 10.25 -21.83
C SER A 126 17.71 9.90 -21.80
N LEU A 127 17.19 9.35 -20.69
CA LEU A 127 15.84 8.79 -20.59
C LEU A 127 15.57 7.67 -21.62
N LEU A 128 16.61 6.94 -22.03
CA LEU A 128 16.53 5.83 -23.00
C LEU A 128 17.03 4.51 -22.39
N SER A 129 17.22 4.46 -21.07
CA SER A 129 17.62 3.24 -20.41
C SER A 129 17.25 3.21 -18.94
N PHE A 130 17.08 1.99 -18.43
CA PHE A 130 17.04 1.68 -17.01
C PHE A 130 18.38 1.03 -16.63
N THR A 131 18.95 1.38 -15.48
CA THR A 131 20.28 0.91 -15.06
C THR A 131 20.24 0.24 -13.69
N GLY A 132 21.22 -0.65 -13.46
CA GLY A 132 21.33 -1.41 -12.22
C GLY A 132 20.16 -2.37 -12.05
N LEU A 133 20.03 -3.28 -13.01
CA LEU A 133 18.90 -4.19 -13.10
C LEU A 133 19.10 -5.39 -12.16
N GLU A 134 18.00 -5.83 -11.57
CA GLU A 134 17.86 -7.14 -10.95
C GLU A 134 16.80 -7.91 -11.73
N ARG A 135 17.19 -9.04 -12.30
CA ARG A 135 16.34 -9.94 -13.10
C ARG A 135 15.54 -10.87 -12.19
N ALA A 136 14.46 -11.45 -12.72
CA ALA A 136 13.67 -12.46 -12.00
C ALA A 136 13.19 -12.01 -10.60
N VAL A 137 12.76 -10.75 -10.45
CA VAL A 137 12.27 -10.27 -9.15
C VAL A 137 10.80 -10.63 -8.94
N ALA A 138 10.32 -10.54 -7.70
CA ALA A 138 8.93 -10.86 -7.36
C ALA A 138 8.49 -12.25 -7.86
N CYS A 139 9.39 -13.22 -7.70
CA CYS A 139 9.15 -14.64 -8.00
C CYS A 139 8.82 -14.93 -9.47
N THR A 140 9.29 -14.11 -10.40
CA THR A 140 9.32 -14.47 -11.84
C THR A 140 10.64 -15.15 -12.20
N ASP A 141 10.73 -15.68 -13.42
CA ASP A 141 11.96 -16.25 -13.96
C ASP A 141 12.68 -15.25 -14.88
N ASP A 142 14.00 -15.43 -15.06
CA ASP A 142 14.84 -14.63 -15.95
C ASP A 142 14.78 -15.24 -17.34
N GLU A 143 14.35 -14.46 -18.33
CA GLU A 143 14.10 -14.96 -19.67
C GLU A 143 14.71 -14.05 -20.76
N PHE A 144 14.76 -14.55 -21.99
CA PHE A 144 15.13 -13.73 -23.13
C PHE A 144 13.94 -12.86 -23.57
N HIS A 145 14.17 -11.56 -23.78
CA HIS A 145 13.18 -10.64 -24.34
C HIS A 145 13.69 -10.00 -25.62
N ALA A 146 12.89 -10.07 -26.68
CA ALA A 146 13.29 -9.57 -27.98
C ALA A 146 13.28 -8.04 -28.04
N ARG A 147 13.99 -7.45 -28.99
CA ARG A 147 13.73 -6.06 -29.36
C ARG A 147 12.27 -5.89 -29.78
N GLY A 148 11.61 -4.90 -29.20
CA GLY A 148 10.21 -4.56 -29.47
C GLY A 148 9.24 -5.07 -28.39
N SER A 149 9.71 -5.85 -27.40
CA SER A 149 8.89 -6.25 -26.27
C SER A 149 8.32 -5.03 -25.56
N ALA A 150 7.02 -5.08 -25.27
CA ALA A 150 6.34 -4.04 -24.53
C ALA A 150 6.85 -4.02 -23.08
N LEU A 151 7.10 -2.81 -22.58
CA LEU A 151 7.59 -2.56 -21.23
C LEU A 151 6.59 -1.67 -20.50
N LEU A 152 6.18 -2.11 -19.32
CA LEU A 152 5.25 -1.40 -18.46
C LEU A 152 5.92 -1.11 -17.12
N TRP A 153 5.50 -0.03 -16.47
CA TRP A 153 5.78 0.12 -15.05
C TRP A 153 4.84 -0.80 -14.26
N ASP A 154 5.40 -1.78 -13.55
CA ASP A 154 4.62 -2.79 -12.82
C ASP A 154 3.77 -2.14 -11.71
N GLY A 155 4.17 -0.97 -11.21
CA GLY A 155 3.47 -0.27 -10.13
C GLY A 155 2.02 0.10 -10.45
N LEU A 156 1.66 0.39 -11.69
CA LEU A 156 0.32 0.88 -12.01
C LEU A 156 -0.63 -0.28 -12.34
N ALA A 157 -1.76 -0.40 -11.63
CA ALA A 157 -2.85 -1.28 -12.05
C ALA A 157 -3.84 -0.52 -12.94
N GLU A 158 -3.96 -0.92 -14.22
CA GLU A 158 -4.85 -0.29 -15.20
C GLU A 158 -5.70 -1.34 -15.93
N PRO A 159 -7.01 -1.12 -16.16
CA PRO A 159 -7.82 -2.03 -16.95
C PRO A 159 -7.28 -2.22 -18.37
N ILE A 160 -7.36 -3.46 -18.86
CA ILE A 160 -7.01 -3.78 -20.23
C ILE A 160 -8.17 -3.49 -21.19
N GLU A 161 -7.92 -3.30 -22.48
CA GLU A 161 -8.99 -3.07 -23.45
C GLU A 161 -9.93 -4.28 -23.59
N LEU A 162 -9.39 -5.50 -23.58
CA LEU A 162 -10.17 -6.72 -23.72
C LEU A 162 -10.72 -7.21 -22.39
N GLN A 163 -11.96 -6.82 -22.06
CA GLN A 163 -12.61 -7.20 -20.79
C GLN A 163 -13.42 -8.51 -20.86
N GLN A 164 -13.69 -9.04 -22.05
CA GLN A 164 -14.48 -10.26 -22.23
C GLN A 164 -13.58 -11.46 -22.51
N SER A 165 -13.41 -12.32 -21.50
CA SER A 165 -12.60 -13.55 -21.57
C SER A 165 -11.21 -13.32 -22.20
N PRO A 166 -10.41 -12.36 -21.68
CA PRO A 166 -9.07 -12.15 -22.19
C PRO A 166 -8.21 -13.41 -22.03
N PRO A 167 -7.31 -13.69 -22.99
CA PRO A 167 -6.22 -14.64 -22.80
C PRO A 167 -5.43 -14.34 -21.52
N ALA A 168 -5.01 -15.39 -20.81
CA ALA A 168 -4.36 -15.25 -19.50
C ALA A 168 -3.11 -14.36 -19.54
N ASN A 169 -2.38 -14.37 -20.65
CA ASN A 169 -1.17 -13.59 -20.86
C ASN A 169 -1.41 -12.06 -20.99
N LEU A 170 -2.66 -11.60 -21.18
CA LEU A 170 -2.94 -10.17 -21.36
C LEU A 170 -3.20 -9.41 -20.05
N PHE A 171 -3.48 -10.11 -18.95
CA PHE A 171 -3.83 -9.49 -17.66
C PHE A 171 -3.03 -10.12 -16.51
N ASP A 172 -2.80 -9.34 -15.47
CA ASP A 172 -2.09 -9.77 -14.26
C ASP A 172 -3.05 -10.04 -13.11
N GLY A 173 -4.21 -9.39 -13.11
CA GLY A 173 -5.22 -9.59 -12.08
C GLY A 173 -6.61 -9.24 -12.55
N ARG A 174 -7.58 -9.47 -11.66
CA ARG A 174 -8.96 -9.05 -11.82
C ARG A 174 -9.45 -8.37 -10.55
N VAL A 175 -10.16 -7.26 -10.72
CA VAL A 175 -10.76 -6.51 -9.63
C VAL A 175 -12.27 -6.52 -9.75
N ARG A 176 -12.97 -6.51 -8.61
CA ARG A 176 -14.41 -6.32 -8.56
C ARG A 176 -14.72 -4.86 -8.24
N GLU A 177 -15.39 -4.20 -9.17
CA GLU A 177 -15.94 -2.86 -8.99
C GLU A 177 -17.47 -2.91 -8.85
N ALA A 178 -18.08 -1.77 -8.51
CA ALA A 178 -19.52 -1.67 -8.25
C ALA A 178 -20.40 -2.11 -9.44
N ASP A 179 -19.87 -2.01 -10.67
CA ASP A 179 -20.60 -2.27 -11.90
C ASP A 179 -20.11 -3.48 -12.69
N GLY A 180 -19.06 -4.16 -12.23
CA GLY A 180 -18.55 -5.34 -12.92
C GLY A 180 -17.21 -5.85 -12.42
N ILE A 181 -16.70 -6.84 -13.15
CA ILE A 181 -15.35 -7.39 -12.98
C ILE A 181 -14.49 -6.81 -14.08
N TYR A 182 -13.31 -6.33 -13.72
CA TYR A 182 -12.34 -5.76 -14.65
C TYR A 182 -11.02 -6.49 -14.58
N PHE A 183 -10.50 -6.86 -15.74
CA PHE A 183 -9.15 -7.39 -15.91
C PHE A 183 -8.17 -6.23 -16.04
N PHE A 184 -7.02 -6.32 -15.38
CA PHE A 184 -6.03 -5.25 -15.35
C PHE A 184 -4.60 -5.75 -15.55
N ARG A 185 -3.70 -4.82 -15.83
CA ARG A 185 -2.24 -5.03 -15.95
C ARG A 185 -1.49 -4.32 -14.84
N GLY A 186 -0.33 -4.86 -14.46
CA GLY A 186 0.50 -4.37 -13.35
C GLY A 186 0.02 -4.89 -11.99
N ASN A 187 0.77 -4.54 -10.93
CA ASN A 187 0.56 -4.99 -9.56
C ASN A 187 -0.11 -3.93 -8.65
N GLY A 188 -0.28 -2.70 -9.14
CA GLY A 188 -0.96 -1.63 -8.41
C GLY A 188 -0.19 -1.06 -7.22
N SER A 189 1.10 -1.34 -7.07
CA SER A 189 1.94 -0.79 -5.99
C SER A 189 2.29 0.70 -6.12
N GLY A 190 1.89 1.37 -7.20
CA GLY A 190 2.15 2.78 -7.43
C GLY A 190 1.23 3.47 -8.43
N PHE A 191 1.37 4.79 -8.52
CA PHE A 191 0.63 5.65 -9.44
C PHE A 191 1.49 6.85 -9.88
N SER A 192 1.67 7.05 -11.19
CA SER A 192 2.48 8.14 -11.75
C SER A 192 1.58 9.27 -12.23
N TYR A 193 1.97 10.51 -11.99
CA TYR A 193 1.14 11.67 -12.30
C TYR A 193 1.94 12.97 -12.36
N ARG A 194 1.28 14.00 -12.89
CA ARG A 194 1.75 15.38 -12.91
C ARG A 194 0.68 16.32 -12.38
N VAL A 195 1.09 17.51 -11.98
CA VAL A 195 0.20 18.54 -11.44
C VAL A 195 0.37 19.86 -12.20
N PRO A 196 -0.61 20.77 -12.16
CA PRO A 196 -0.44 22.11 -12.69
C PRO A 196 0.66 22.84 -11.91
N ILE A 197 1.53 23.53 -12.62
CA ILE A 197 2.65 24.26 -12.01
C ILE A 197 2.78 25.69 -12.56
N ASP A 198 3.33 26.57 -11.74
CA ASP A 198 3.75 27.90 -12.15
C ASP A 198 5.24 28.11 -11.83
N PRO A 199 6.14 27.83 -12.79
CA PRO A 199 7.57 28.12 -12.68
C PRO A 199 7.92 29.57 -12.27
N SER A 200 7.02 30.53 -12.51
CA SER A 200 7.25 31.95 -12.18
C SER A 200 6.88 32.34 -10.74
N GLY A 201 6.29 31.41 -9.98
CA GLY A 201 5.96 31.61 -8.56
C GLY A 201 4.74 32.48 -8.29
N GLY A 202 3.84 32.62 -9.27
CA GLY A 202 2.56 33.30 -9.15
C GLY A 202 1.38 32.33 -8.98
N THR A 203 0.27 32.66 -9.64
CA THR A 203 -0.94 31.82 -9.70
C THR A 203 -1.35 31.55 -11.15
N ASP A 204 -0.40 31.69 -12.09
CA ASP A 204 -0.64 31.50 -13.51
C ASP A 204 -0.15 30.13 -13.93
N PHE A 205 -1.08 29.18 -13.99
CA PHE A 205 -0.79 27.80 -14.40
C PHE A 205 -0.87 27.63 -15.92
N LEU A 206 -1.08 28.70 -16.68
CA LEU A 206 -1.27 28.62 -18.13
C LEU A 206 0.03 28.91 -18.86
N ASP A 207 0.21 28.27 -20.01
CA ASP A 207 1.12 28.64 -21.08
C ASP A 207 0.28 28.82 -22.35
N GLY A 208 0.04 30.08 -22.69
CA GLY A 208 -1.00 30.46 -23.65
C GLY A 208 -2.39 30.02 -23.17
N ASP A 209 -3.04 29.16 -23.96
CA ASP A 209 -4.38 28.64 -23.67
C ASP A 209 -4.35 27.25 -23.00
N SER A 210 -3.17 26.72 -22.66
CA SER A 210 -2.98 25.36 -22.14
C SER A 210 -2.44 25.35 -20.71
N ILE A 211 -2.80 24.35 -19.91
CA ILE A 211 -2.25 24.18 -18.56
C ILE A 211 -0.81 23.68 -18.65
N ARG A 212 0.09 24.28 -17.88
CA ARG A 212 1.46 23.81 -17.66
C ARG A 212 1.48 22.66 -16.67
N TRP A 213 1.82 21.49 -17.15
CA TRP A 213 2.00 20.28 -16.34
C TRP A 213 3.45 20.14 -15.89
N GLY A 214 3.65 19.51 -14.73
CA GLY A 214 4.96 19.25 -14.17
C GLY A 214 4.87 18.69 -12.77
N ALA A 215 5.90 18.98 -11.98
CA ALA A 215 5.93 18.65 -10.57
C ALA A 215 6.61 19.76 -9.78
N GLU A 216 6.20 19.91 -8.52
CA GLU A 216 7.03 20.58 -7.53
C GLU A 216 8.07 19.58 -7.03
N VAL A 217 9.35 19.88 -7.29
CA VAL A 217 10.49 19.08 -6.83
C VAL A 217 11.26 19.93 -5.83
N ARG A 218 11.24 19.53 -4.56
CA ARG A 218 11.92 20.21 -3.45
C ARG A 218 11.55 21.69 -3.30
N GLY A 219 10.27 22.02 -3.53
CA GLY A 219 9.79 23.41 -3.47
C GLY A 219 9.93 24.18 -4.78
N VAL A 220 10.49 23.57 -5.83
CA VAL A 220 10.69 24.22 -7.13
C VAL A 220 9.70 23.64 -8.15
N PRO A 221 8.79 24.45 -8.71
CA PRO A 221 7.91 24.01 -9.78
C PRO A 221 8.68 23.86 -11.10
N LEU A 222 8.71 22.63 -11.66
CA LEU A 222 9.48 22.27 -12.85
C LEU A 222 8.60 21.62 -13.91
N THR A 223 8.65 22.14 -15.14
CA THR A 223 7.94 21.58 -16.31
C THR A 223 8.51 20.26 -16.79
N SER A 224 9.72 19.90 -16.39
CA SER A 224 10.32 18.57 -16.56
C SER A 224 10.10 17.69 -15.32
N GLY A 225 9.42 18.21 -14.31
CA GLY A 225 9.14 17.49 -13.08
C GLY A 225 8.07 16.41 -13.26
N TRP A 226 8.28 15.29 -12.56
CA TRP A 226 7.36 14.15 -12.46
C TRP A 226 7.13 13.76 -11.01
N GLN A 227 5.97 13.14 -10.72
CA GLN A 227 5.64 12.59 -9.41
C GLN A 227 5.13 11.17 -9.52
N ALA A 228 5.41 10.36 -8.50
CA ALA A 228 4.86 9.02 -8.37
C ALA A 228 4.54 8.71 -6.91
N LEU A 229 3.40 8.08 -6.68
CA LEU A 229 3.10 7.35 -5.46
C LEU A 229 3.69 5.95 -5.60
N VAL A 230 4.45 5.51 -4.60
CA VAL A 230 5.03 4.17 -4.57
C VAL A 230 4.86 3.55 -3.20
N PHE A 231 4.52 2.28 -3.16
CA PHE A 231 4.65 1.47 -1.97
C PHE A 231 6.13 1.19 -1.70
N SER A 232 6.56 1.46 -0.48
CA SER A 232 7.94 1.24 -0.05
C SER A 232 7.95 0.28 1.13
N PRO A 233 8.39 -0.98 0.92
CA PRO A 233 8.49 -1.96 1.99
C PRO A 233 9.56 -1.54 3.02
N ARG A 234 9.31 -1.80 4.30
CA ARG A 234 10.22 -1.45 5.41
C ARG A 234 10.60 -2.65 6.27
N SER A 235 9.65 -3.55 6.46
CA SER A 235 9.79 -4.77 7.23
C SER A 235 8.96 -5.85 6.57
N SER A 236 9.14 -7.09 7.03
CA SER A 236 8.29 -8.21 6.62
C SER A 236 7.53 -8.77 7.81
N LEU A 237 6.41 -9.40 7.51
CA LEU A 237 5.57 -10.12 8.45
C LEU A 237 5.31 -11.50 7.85
N SER A 238 5.53 -12.58 8.60
CA SER A 238 5.22 -13.93 8.13
C SER A 238 4.09 -14.53 8.93
N GLU A 239 3.19 -15.21 8.23
CA GLU A 239 2.10 -15.98 8.84
C GLU A 239 2.59 -17.11 9.72
N VAL A 240 3.74 -17.70 9.39
CA VAL A 240 4.39 -18.73 10.20
C VAL A 240 4.72 -18.19 11.59
N ASP A 241 5.25 -16.97 11.65
CA ASP A 241 5.63 -16.31 12.90
C ASP A 241 4.39 -15.90 13.71
N LEU A 242 3.34 -15.45 13.02
CA LEU A 242 2.06 -15.05 13.62
C LEU A 242 1.17 -16.24 14.03
N ARG A 243 1.35 -17.40 13.38
CA ARG A 243 0.47 -18.57 13.44
C ARG A 243 -0.97 -18.24 13.09
N GLU A 244 -1.16 -17.30 12.19
CA GLU A 244 -2.44 -16.77 11.74
C GLU A 244 -2.42 -16.73 10.20
N ASP A 245 -3.56 -17.11 9.63
CA ASP A 245 -3.85 -17.04 8.20
C ASP A 245 -4.44 -15.64 7.97
N VAL A 246 -3.63 -14.74 7.43
CA VAL A 246 -3.85 -13.30 7.38
C VAL A 246 -4.69 -12.92 6.16
N ASN A 247 -4.41 -13.54 4.99
CA ASN A 247 -5.17 -13.35 3.75
C ASN A 247 -6.36 -14.33 3.60
N GLN A 248 -6.51 -15.32 4.49
CA GLN A 248 -7.60 -16.30 4.52
C GLN A 248 -7.63 -17.24 3.32
N ASP A 249 -6.46 -17.53 2.74
CA ASP A 249 -6.35 -18.41 1.57
C ASP A 249 -6.37 -19.91 1.93
N GLY A 250 -6.28 -20.22 3.23
CA GLY A 250 -6.35 -21.57 3.78
C GLY A 250 -5.00 -22.18 4.13
N ASP A 251 -3.88 -21.48 3.93
CA ASP A 251 -2.59 -21.84 4.48
C ASP A 251 -2.02 -20.79 5.47
N ARG A 252 -0.74 -20.91 5.84
CA ARG A 252 -0.06 -20.06 6.84
C ARG A 252 1.41 -19.83 6.48
N LEU A 253 1.72 -19.83 5.19
CA LEU A 253 3.09 -19.84 4.69
C LEU A 253 3.48 -18.49 4.09
N ASP A 254 2.54 -17.56 4.01
CA ASP A 254 2.76 -16.32 3.30
C ASP A 254 3.67 -15.36 4.08
N VAL A 255 4.31 -14.50 3.28
CA VAL A 255 5.16 -13.44 3.76
C VAL A 255 4.64 -12.15 3.18
N PHE A 256 4.34 -11.19 4.04
CA PHE A 256 3.87 -9.87 3.65
C PHE A 256 4.98 -8.84 3.81
N ASP A 257 5.07 -7.94 2.85
CA ASP A 257 5.77 -6.68 2.98
C ASP A 257 4.91 -5.68 3.76
N VAL A 258 5.54 -5.10 4.78
CA VAL A 258 4.96 -4.09 5.64
C VAL A 258 5.65 -2.76 5.35
N GLY A 259 4.89 -1.80 4.85
CA GLY A 259 5.46 -0.57 4.30
C GLY A 259 4.57 0.66 4.44
N GLN A 260 4.87 1.66 3.64
CA GLN A 260 4.12 2.91 3.56
C GLN A 260 4.12 3.43 2.13
N ILE A 261 3.11 4.23 1.78
CA ILE A 261 3.10 4.98 0.52
C ILE A 261 4.04 6.18 0.66
N ARG A 262 4.90 6.33 -0.35
CA ARG A 262 5.84 7.43 -0.48
C ARG A 262 5.54 8.17 -1.78
N ARG A 263 5.69 9.49 -1.73
CA ARG A 263 5.72 10.35 -2.90
C ARG A 263 7.16 10.53 -3.33
N LEU A 264 7.44 10.16 -4.57
CA LEU A 264 8.66 10.52 -5.27
C LEU A 264 8.38 11.73 -6.15
N ALA A 265 9.28 12.70 -6.17
CA ALA A 265 9.29 13.77 -7.16
C ALA A 265 10.71 13.98 -7.71
N TRP A 266 10.85 14.04 -9.02
CA TRP A 266 12.15 14.14 -9.69
C TRP A 266 12.07 15.01 -10.94
N ASP A 267 13.23 15.48 -11.39
CA ASP A 267 13.39 16.27 -12.60
C ASP A 267 13.99 15.40 -13.70
N THR A 268 13.29 15.27 -14.83
CA THR A 268 13.80 14.49 -15.98
C THR A 268 14.81 15.27 -16.81
N ALA A 269 14.91 16.60 -16.65
CA ALA A 269 15.93 17.42 -17.30
C ALA A 269 17.30 17.33 -16.59
N ASP A 270 17.31 16.96 -15.30
CA ASP A 270 18.52 16.68 -14.53
C ASP A 270 18.37 15.34 -13.75
N PRO A 271 18.54 14.19 -14.40
CA PRO A 271 18.41 12.88 -13.75
C PRO A 271 19.41 12.64 -12.61
N GLY A 272 20.48 13.43 -12.52
CA GLY A 272 21.45 13.37 -11.43
C GLY A 272 21.04 14.18 -10.19
N ALA A 273 19.98 14.98 -10.28
CA ALA A 273 19.48 15.77 -9.17
C ALA A 273 18.93 14.87 -8.05
N PRO A 274 19.08 15.26 -6.77
CA PRO A 274 18.48 14.52 -5.67
C PRO A 274 16.96 14.44 -5.79
N ILE A 275 16.44 13.20 -5.76
CA ILE A 275 15.02 12.89 -5.76
C ILE A 275 14.40 13.39 -4.44
N GLU A 276 13.23 14.01 -4.51
CA GLU A 276 12.41 14.25 -3.33
C GLU A 276 11.65 12.97 -3.00
N ASP A 277 11.90 12.42 -1.81
CA ASP A 277 11.24 11.22 -1.34
C ASP A 277 10.58 11.46 0.02
N ARG A 278 9.24 11.45 0.04
CA ARG A 278 8.43 11.84 1.20
C ARG A 278 7.37 10.81 1.53
N GLY A 279 7.35 10.31 2.76
CA GLY A 279 6.25 9.46 3.26
C GLY A 279 4.94 10.25 3.42
N LEU A 280 3.83 9.68 2.95
CA LEU A 280 2.52 10.35 2.98
C LEU A 280 1.74 10.15 4.28
N GLY A 281 2.13 9.20 5.12
CA GLY A 281 1.50 9.00 6.42
C GLY A 281 2.19 7.94 7.26
N PRO A 282 1.76 7.78 8.52
CA PRO A 282 2.24 6.72 9.40
C PRO A 282 1.47 5.39 9.21
N ALA A 283 0.53 5.33 8.25
CA ALA A 283 -0.23 4.11 7.99
C ALA A 283 0.72 2.99 7.59
N VAL A 284 0.53 1.83 8.20
CA VAL A 284 1.32 0.62 7.98
C VAL A 284 0.51 -0.26 7.05
N ILE A 285 0.98 -0.36 5.81
CA ILE A 285 0.28 -1.03 4.71
C ILE A 285 0.89 -2.41 4.51
N LEU A 286 0.03 -3.40 4.30
CA LEU A 286 0.36 -4.79 4.04
C LEU A 286 0.22 -5.08 2.55
N GLN A 287 1.18 -5.79 1.98
CA GLN A 287 1.15 -6.35 0.63
C GLN A 287 1.79 -7.74 0.66
N GLU A 288 1.26 -8.72 -0.05
CA GLU A 288 1.86 -10.05 -0.10
C GLU A 288 3.14 -10.04 -0.93
N ARG A 289 4.25 -10.52 -0.37
CA ARG A 289 5.53 -10.52 -1.05
C ARG A 289 5.47 -11.44 -2.25
N CYS A 290 6.03 -10.99 -3.37
CA CYS A 290 5.92 -11.65 -4.69
C CYS A 290 4.53 -11.63 -5.35
N ALA A 291 3.50 -11.16 -4.66
CA ALA A 291 2.15 -11.04 -5.20
C ALA A 291 1.54 -9.69 -4.76
N TRP A 292 2.24 -8.58 -5.01
CA TRP A 292 1.67 -7.26 -4.69
C TRP A 292 0.36 -7.05 -5.44
N GLY A 293 -0.62 -6.52 -4.72
CA GLY A 293 -1.98 -6.40 -5.18
C GLY A 293 -2.79 -7.71 -5.17
N SER A 294 -2.30 -8.78 -4.53
CA SER A 294 -3.04 -10.04 -4.41
C SER A 294 -4.37 -9.89 -3.64
N ASP A 295 -5.22 -10.91 -3.70
CA ASP A 295 -6.40 -11.05 -2.84
C ASP A 295 -5.98 -11.15 -1.37
N LEU A 296 -6.21 -10.08 -0.60
CA LEU A 296 -5.84 -10.01 0.82
C LEU A 296 -7.04 -10.19 1.75
N ASP A 297 -8.26 -10.30 1.22
CA ASP A 297 -9.48 -10.43 2.01
C ASP A 297 -10.29 -11.72 1.74
N GLY A 298 -9.85 -12.52 0.78
CA GLY A 298 -10.39 -13.82 0.43
C GLY A 298 -11.67 -13.77 -0.40
N ASP A 299 -11.98 -12.64 -1.05
CA ASP A 299 -13.20 -12.50 -1.85
C ASP A 299 -13.10 -13.07 -3.30
N GLY A 300 -11.90 -13.53 -3.67
CA GLY A 300 -11.53 -14.12 -4.96
C GLY A 300 -11.08 -13.10 -6.02
N PHE A 301 -10.81 -11.85 -5.62
CA PHE A 301 -10.38 -10.75 -6.47
C PHE A 301 -9.13 -10.09 -5.89
N GLU A 302 -8.31 -9.57 -6.79
CA GLU A 302 -7.05 -8.93 -6.43
C GLU A 302 -7.30 -7.55 -5.80
N ASP A 303 -6.50 -7.17 -4.80
CA ASP A 303 -6.54 -5.89 -4.08
C ASP A 303 -5.34 -4.97 -4.43
N PRO A 304 -5.18 -4.49 -5.68
CA PRO A 304 -4.12 -3.53 -6.01
C PRO A 304 -4.26 -2.26 -5.18
N LEU A 305 -3.15 -1.77 -4.61
CA LEU A 305 -3.15 -0.54 -3.79
C LEU A 305 -3.70 0.66 -4.58
N PHE A 306 -3.33 0.75 -5.85
CA PHE A 306 -3.73 1.77 -6.80
C PHE A 306 -4.27 1.11 -8.06
N TYR A 307 -5.59 1.18 -8.24
CA TYR A 307 -6.26 0.78 -9.48
C TYR A 307 -6.81 2.01 -10.19
N TRP A 308 -6.30 2.30 -11.38
CA TRP A 308 -6.65 3.48 -12.14
C TRP A 308 -7.51 3.13 -13.35
N ASP A 309 -8.78 3.53 -13.30
CA ASP A 309 -9.67 3.53 -14.45
C ASP A 309 -9.52 4.87 -15.21
N THR A 310 -8.79 4.81 -16.33
CA THR A 310 -8.52 5.96 -17.18
C THR A 310 -9.78 6.51 -17.85
N GLU A 311 -10.70 5.65 -18.27
CA GLU A 311 -11.95 6.03 -18.92
C GLU A 311 -12.87 6.81 -17.98
N ARG A 312 -12.95 6.38 -16.73
CA ARG A 312 -13.75 7.04 -15.68
C ARG A 312 -13.02 8.15 -14.96
N ARG A 313 -11.72 8.29 -15.22
CA ARG A 313 -10.80 9.17 -14.48
C ARG A 313 -10.87 8.91 -12.97
N MET A 314 -10.91 7.65 -12.57
CA MET A 314 -11.08 7.25 -11.18
C MET A 314 -9.88 6.44 -10.72
N LEU A 315 -9.24 6.90 -9.64
CA LEU A 315 -8.20 6.15 -8.94
C LEU A 315 -8.81 5.53 -7.68
N HIS A 316 -8.90 4.21 -7.66
CA HIS A 316 -9.27 3.44 -6.49
C HIS A 316 -8.01 3.18 -5.67
N ILE A 317 -8.08 3.53 -4.39
CA ILE A 317 -7.01 3.37 -3.42
C ILE A 317 -7.49 2.36 -2.37
N ARG A 318 -6.92 1.16 -2.39
CA ARG A 318 -7.22 0.09 -1.43
C ARG A 318 -6.06 -0.06 -0.48
N LEU A 319 -6.30 0.10 0.81
CA LEU A 319 -5.27 0.00 1.83
C LEU A 319 -5.63 -1.14 2.77
N VAL A 320 -4.82 -2.18 2.76
CA VAL A 320 -4.85 -3.21 3.79
C VAL A 320 -3.88 -2.78 4.88
N ILE A 321 -4.40 -2.40 6.04
CA ILE A 321 -3.63 -1.87 7.16
C ILE A 321 -3.59 -2.86 8.31
N ILE A 322 -2.47 -2.86 9.02
CA ILE A 322 -2.27 -3.66 10.23
C ILE A 322 -2.39 -2.78 11.47
N GLY A 323 -3.42 -3.05 12.28
CA GLY A 323 -3.55 -2.55 13.64
C GLY A 323 -3.00 -3.59 14.62
N HIS A 324 -2.49 -3.16 15.77
CA HIS A 324 -2.12 -4.09 16.84
C HIS A 324 -3.23 -4.11 17.87
N ALA A 325 -3.92 -5.25 18.01
CA ALA A 325 -4.89 -5.42 19.08
C ALA A 325 -4.21 -5.70 20.43
N ARG A 326 -3.05 -6.37 20.38
CA ARG A 326 -2.08 -6.64 21.44
C ARG A 326 -0.67 -6.60 20.83
N ALA A 327 0.38 -6.68 21.66
CA ALA A 327 1.76 -6.78 21.15
C ALA A 327 1.95 -7.91 20.12
N ASP A 328 1.16 -8.99 20.21
CA ASP A 328 1.35 -10.21 19.43
C ASP A 328 0.14 -10.65 18.60
N ILE A 329 -0.96 -9.87 18.56
CA ILE A 329 -2.14 -10.19 17.73
C ILE A 329 -2.39 -9.04 16.77
N PRO A 330 -1.99 -9.17 15.50
CA PRO A 330 -2.31 -8.20 14.47
C PRO A 330 -3.80 -8.28 14.13
N VAL A 331 -4.38 -7.14 13.77
CA VAL A 331 -5.72 -7.08 13.21
C VAL A 331 -5.58 -6.38 11.88
N VAL A 332 -5.94 -7.10 10.83
CA VAL A 332 -5.98 -6.55 9.48
C VAL A 332 -7.31 -5.85 9.25
N ARG A 333 -7.24 -4.67 8.63
CA ARG A 333 -8.38 -3.86 8.24
C ARG A 333 -8.19 -3.37 6.82
N ARG A 334 -9.26 -3.42 6.03
CA ARG A 334 -9.29 -2.79 4.72
C ARG A 334 -9.89 -1.40 4.85
N VAL A 335 -9.22 -0.42 4.25
CA VAL A 335 -9.70 0.96 4.12
C VAL A 335 -9.61 1.32 2.64
N GLU A 336 -10.72 1.72 2.07
CA GLU A 336 -10.82 2.02 0.64
C GLU A 336 -11.25 3.47 0.43
N ALA A 337 -10.73 4.09 -0.61
CA ALA A 337 -11.19 5.37 -1.11
C ALA A 337 -11.14 5.40 -2.64
N SER A 338 -12.00 6.19 -3.26
CA SER A 338 -11.94 6.48 -4.68
C SER A 338 -11.73 7.98 -4.86
N VAL A 339 -10.73 8.33 -5.66
CA VAL A 339 -10.40 9.72 -6.02
C VAL A 339 -10.75 9.94 -7.48
N PHE A 340 -11.58 10.93 -7.75
CA PHE A 340 -11.86 11.37 -9.12
C PHE A 340 -10.77 12.34 -9.58
N LEU A 341 -10.00 11.95 -10.58
CA LEU A 341 -8.99 12.79 -11.21
C LEU A 341 -9.68 13.75 -12.17
N ARG A 342 -9.59 15.05 -11.89
CA ARG A 342 -10.32 16.07 -12.65
C ARG A 342 -9.81 16.22 -14.09
N ASN A 343 -8.53 15.91 -14.29
CA ASN A 343 -7.84 16.11 -15.56
C ASN A 343 -7.80 14.83 -16.39
N GLU A 344 -7.69 15.00 -17.71
CA GLU A 344 -7.49 13.90 -18.64
C GLU A 344 -6.16 13.21 -18.40
N ALA A 345 -6.09 11.91 -18.67
CA ALA A 345 -4.85 11.15 -18.65
C ALA A 345 -3.79 11.81 -19.54
N GLU A 346 -2.52 11.68 -19.18
CA GLU A 346 -1.41 12.08 -20.02
C GLU A 346 -1.15 11.01 -21.09
N ASP A 347 -1.19 11.44 -22.36
CA ASP A 347 -0.70 10.63 -23.46
C ASP A 347 0.83 10.64 -23.39
N THR A 348 1.43 9.53 -22.96
CA THR A 348 2.90 9.37 -22.86
C THR A 348 3.47 8.55 -24.00
#